data_AF-A0A7K0DSI2-F1
#
_entry.id   AF-A0A7K0DSI2-F1
#
_cell.length_a   1.000
_cell.length_b   1.000
_cell.length_c   1.000
_cell.angle_alpha   90.00
_cell.angle_beta   90.00
_cell.angle_gamma   90.00
#
_symmetry.space_group_name_H-M   'P 1'
#
loop_
_entity.id
_entity.type
_entity.pdbx_description
1 polymer ?
#
loop_
_entity_poly.entity_id
_entity_poly.type
_entity_poly.pdbx_seq_one_letter_code
_entity_poly.pdbx_strand_id
1 'polypeptide(L)' 'MISSSPAPETGPLTCPSCAWPAPTVVSAHGSARYLRCVCGRWLIEHAGVLVAVAGGSAFDTVAGRR' A
#
# COMPACT_ATOMS: atom_id res chain seq x y z
N MET A 1 11.85 20.99 -29.38
CA MET A 1 12.29 19.76 -28.71
C MET A 1 11.35 19.54 -27.54
N ILE A 2 10.46 18.56 -27.63
CA ILE A 2 9.49 18.25 -26.57
C ILE A 2 10.25 17.61 -25.40
N SER A 3 10.38 18.37 -24.30
CA SER A 3 10.85 17.84 -23.03
C SER A 3 9.72 17.00 -22.43
N SER A 4 9.62 15.74 -22.86
CA SER A 4 8.76 14.76 -22.21
C SER A 4 9.36 14.45 -20.85
N SER A 5 8.93 15.17 -19.81
CA SER A 5 9.17 14.74 -18.44
C SER A 5 8.65 13.30 -18.30
N PRO A 6 9.46 12.33 -17.86
CA PRO A 6 8.92 11.03 -17.53
C PRO A 6 7.83 11.22 -16.49
N ALA A 7 6.67 10.60 -16.69
CA ALA A 7 5.68 10.45 -15.63
C ALA A 7 6.39 9.92 -14.39
N PRO A 8 6.01 10.31 -13.15
CA PRO A 8 6.63 9.76 -11.96
C PRO A 8 6.53 8.24 -12.06
N GLU A 9 7.67 7.63 -12.37
CA GLU A 9 7.86 6.21 -12.36
C GLU A 9 7.43 5.77 -10.98
N THR A 10 6.23 5.19 -10.92
CA THR A 10 5.64 4.69 -9.68
C THR A 10 6.52 3.54 -9.27
N GLY A 11 7.61 3.86 -8.56
CA GLY A 11 8.51 2.88 -8.00
C GLY A 11 7.70 1.91 -7.15
N PRO A 12 8.16 0.65 -7.03
CA PRO A 12 7.46 -0.36 -6.24
C PRO A 12 7.23 0.17 -4.81
N LEU A 13 5.96 0.36 -4.45
CA LEU A 13 5.57 0.86 -3.12
C LEU A 13 5.97 -0.16 -2.07
N THR A 14 7.10 0.06 -1.43
CA THR A 14 7.65 -0.88 -0.47
C THR A 14 6.93 -0.74 0.87
N CYS A 15 6.52 -1.86 1.49
CA CYS A 15 5.90 -1.79 2.80
C CYS A 15 6.94 -1.33 3.85
N PRO A 16 6.72 -0.20 4.53
CA PRO A 16 7.70 0.33 5.49
C PRO A 16 7.83 -0.52 6.76
N SER A 17 7.05 -1.59 6.86
CA SER A 17 6.98 -2.39 8.07
C SER A 17 7.45 -3.83 7.94
N CYS A 18 7.66 -4.32 6.71
CA CYS A 18 8.31 -5.62 6.47
C CYS A 18 9.22 -5.61 5.23
N ALA A 19 9.42 -4.44 4.61
CA ALA A 19 10.21 -4.23 3.39
C ALA A 19 9.72 -5.00 2.15
N TRP A 20 8.49 -5.55 2.18
CA TRP A 20 7.94 -6.24 1.01
C TRP A 20 7.75 -5.27 -0.17
N PRO A 21 8.33 -5.54 -1.35
CA PRO A 21 8.42 -4.56 -2.44
C PRO A 21 7.14 -4.46 -3.28
N ALA A 22 6.24 -5.45 -3.24
CA ALA A 22 5.06 -5.50 -4.09
C ALA A 22 3.77 -5.80 -3.30
N PRO A 23 3.25 -4.85 -2.51
CA PRO A 23 1.92 -4.95 -1.91
C PRO A 23 0.85 -5.04 -2.99
N THR A 24 -0.16 -5.87 -2.76
CA THR A 24 -1.23 -6.13 -3.74
C THR A 24 -2.30 -5.06 -3.64
N VAL A 25 -2.68 -4.42 -4.76
CA VAL A 25 -3.84 -3.52 -4.79
C VAL A 25 -5.12 -4.34 -4.57
N VAL A 26 -5.92 -3.95 -3.58
CA VAL A 26 -7.22 -4.58 -3.28
C VAL A 26 -8.38 -3.75 -3.83
N SER A 27 -8.30 -2.42 -3.75
CA SER A 27 -9.30 -1.52 -4.32
C SER A 27 -8.70 -0.18 -4.74
N ALA A 28 -9.42 0.53 -5.61
CA ALA A 28 -9.03 1.86 -6.09
C ALA A 28 -10.26 2.78 -6.22
N HIS A 29 -10.10 4.03 -5.78
CA HIS A 29 -11.11 5.09 -5.84
C HIS A 29 -10.46 6.39 -6.32
N GLY A 30 -10.59 6.68 -7.61
CA GLY A 30 -9.90 7.82 -8.24
C GLY A 30 -8.38 7.66 -8.16
N SER A 31 -7.70 8.63 -7.53
CA SER A 31 -6.24 8.58 -7.33
C SER A 31 -5.82 7.78 -6.10
N ALA A 32 -6.77 7.35 -5.25
CA ALA A 32 -6.49 6.53 -4.08
C ALA A 32 -6.47 5.04 -4.43
N ARG A 33 -5.46 4.31 -3.97
CA ARG A 33 -5.36 2.86 -4.05
C ARG A 33 -5.14 2.30 -2.64
N TYR A 34 -5.87 1.26 -2.32
CA TYR A 34 -5.78 0.54 -1.05
C TYR A 34 -5.08 -0.78 -1.32
N LEU A 35 -3.88 -0.94 -0.77
CA LEU A 35 -3.03 -2.11 -0.96
C LEU A 35 -2.92 -2.94 0.30
N ARG A 36 -2.69 -4.23 0.12
CA ARG A 36 -2.47 -5.20 1.18
C ARG A 36 -1.07 -5.77 1.08
N CYS A 37 -0.34 -5.70 2.19
CA CYS A 37 0.95 -6.35 2.29
C CYS A 37 0.80 -7.79 2.80
N VAL A 38 1.72 -8.66 2.41
CA VAL A 38 1.82 -10.04 2.93
C VAL A 38 2.02 -10.12 4.44
N CYS A 39 2.52 -9.06 5.09
CA CYS A 39 2.64 -8.97 6.54
C CYS A 39 1.35 -8.56 7.26
N GLY A 40 0.21 -8.50 6.55
CA GLY A 40 -1.09 -8.19 7.14
C GLY A 40 -1.36 -6.70 7.42
N ARG A 41 -0.57 -5.79 6.84
CA ARG A 41 -0.80 -4.34 6.93
C ARG A 41 -1.53 -3.80 5.70
N TRP A 42 -2.33 -2.78 5.94
CA TRP A 42 -2.98 -1.99 4.89
C TRP A 42 -2.13 -0.77 4.55
N LEU A 43 -2.00 -0.49 3.26
CA LEU A 43 -1.27 0.66 2.72
C LEU A 43 -2.25 1.47 1.88
N ILE A 44 -2.14 2.78 1.96
CA ILE A 44 -2.96 3.71 1.18
C ILE A 44 -2.01 4.54 0.33
N GLU A 45 -2.11 4.38 -0.97
CA GLU A 45 -1.41 5.17 -1.97
C GLU A 45 -2.37 6.23 -2.51
N HIS A 46 -1.86 7.44 -2.73
CA HIS A 46 -2.55 8.47 -3.50
C HIS A 46 -1.63 9.01 -4.58
N ALA A 47 -2.04 8.86 -5.84
CA ALA A 47 -1.28 9.32 -7.02
C ALA A 47 0.20 8.85 -7.03
N GLY A 48 0.45 7.56 -6.75
CA GLY A 48 1.80 7.00 -6.73
C GLY A 48 2.56 7.16 -5.42
N VAL A 49 2.01 7.89 -4.44
CA VAL A 49 2.68 8.19 -3.16
C VAL A 49 2.01 7.43 -2.03
N LEU A 50 2.78 6.72 -1.21
CA LEU A 50 2.26 6.13 0.03
C LEU A 50 1.89 7.25 1.01
N VAL A 51 0.60 7.47 1.23
CA VAL A 51 0.10 8.52 2.12
C VAL A 51 -0.22 8.02 3.52
N ALA A 52 -0.50 6.72 3.68
CA ALA A 52 -0.73 6.14 5.00
C ALA A 52 -0.45 4.63 5.05
N VAL A 53 -0.14 4.18 6.26
CA VAL A 53 -0.13 2.76 6.64
C VAL A 53 -1.18 2.59 7.72
N ALA A 54 -2.27 1.90 7.39
CA ALA A 54 -3.23 1.53 8.42
C ALA A 54 -2.66 0.33 9.20
N GLY A 55 -2.73 0.45 10.53
CA GLY A 55 -2.32 -0.60 11.46
C GLY A 55 -2.99 -1.95 11.12
N GLY A 56 -2.37 -3.03 11.59
CA GLY A 56 -2.79 -4.39 11.29
C GLY A 56 -4.31 -4.57 11.41
N SER A 57 -4.90 -5.27 10.44
CA SER A 57 -6.32 -5.62 10.54
C SER A 57 -6.52 -6.50 11.77
N ALA A 58 -7.38 -6.10 12.70
CA ALA A 58 -7.64 -6.78 13.97
C ALA A 58 -8.27 -8.20 13.85
N PHE A 59 -8.25 -8.81 12.67
CA PHE A 59 -8.68 -10.20 12.47
C PHE A 59 -7.66 -11.23 12.98
N ASP A 60 -6.47 -10.80 13.39
CA ASP A 60 -5.44 -11.66 14.00
C ASP A 60 -5.58 -11.82 15.53
N THR A 61 -6.61 -11.22 16.16
CA THR A 61 -6.79 -11.34 17.61
C THR A 61 -8.25 -11.34 18.05
N VAL A 62 -9.05 -12.23 17.48
CA VAL A 62 -9.87 -13.07 18.36
C VAL A 62 -8.96 -14.22 18.78
N ALA A 63 -8.00 -13.92 19.66
CA ALA A 63 -7.41 -14.95 20.48
C ALA A 63 -8.57 -15.58 21.24
N GLY A 64 -8.89 -16.84 20.89
CA GLY A 64 -10.00 -17.56 21.49
C GLY A 64 -9.96 -17.43 23.00
N ARG A 65 -10.96 -16.72 23.55
CA ARG A 65 -11.20 -16.69 24.98
C ARG A 65 -11.77 -18.07 25.34
N ARG A 66 -10.89 -18.96 25.80
CA ARG A 66 -11.30 -20.09 26.64
C ARG A 66 -11.90 -19.55 27.93
#